data_AF-A0ABD7U7C6-F1
#
_entry.id   AF-A0ABD7U7C6-F1
#
_cell.length_a   1.000
_cell.length_b   1.000
_cell.length_c   1.000
_cell.angle_alpha   90.00
_cell.angle_beta   90.00
_cell.angle_gamma   90.00
#
_symmetry.space_group_name_H-M   'P 1'
#
loop_
_entity.id
_entity.type
_entity.pdbx_description
1 polymer ?
#
loop_
_entity_poly.entity_id
_entity_poly.type
_entity_poly.pdbx_seq_one_letter_code
_entity_poly.pdbx_strand_id
1 'polypeptide(L)'
;MAKPSWLKLNPSTGSGNGTIANSADAHTGRTARTGTVTVTGVGVSTPSTYKVTQSPKSEFASFDNGSEMSAPKTAGTVTVEGKTNSSKLTFAWAGSVVDVTLPAKYNANGTQTNNAATISGDPGATAEFPFSIELEFPKNDTIEEVVRTLKVTANGGQAAQIAIKQAAGDATLSVSPAEITIPQSGSAVSVNVTSNTSWTAA
;
A
#
# COMPACT_ATOMS: atom_id res chain seq x y z
N MET A 1 -36.36 13.88 -15.59
CA MET A 1 -35.37 13.16 -14.77
C MET A 1 -34.32 14.15 -14.30
N ALA A 2 -33.88 14.07 -13.04
CA ALA A 2 -32.81 14.93 -12.55
C ALA A 2 -31.46 14.46 -13.10
N LYS A 3 -30.59 15.39 -13.52
CA LYS A 3 -29.19 15.09 -13.83
C LYS A 3 -28.47 14.53 -12.59
N PRO A 4 -27.40 13.73 -12.74
CA PRO A 4 -26.60 13.31 -11.58
C PRO A 4 -26.01 14.48 -10.80
N SER A 5 -25.81 14.29 -9.49
CA SER A 5 -25.28 15.31 -8.58
C SER A 5 -23.85 15.75 -8.92
N TRP A 6 -23.03 14.85 -9.49
CA TRP A 6 -21.65 15.15 -9.89
C TRP A 6 -21.56 16.09 -11.10
N LEU A 7 -22.62 16.22 -11.91
CA LEU A 7 -22.63 17.02 -13.11
C LEU A 7 -23.12 18.44 -12.80
N LYS A 8 -22.28 19.46 -13.03
CA LYS A 8 -22.57 20.89 -12.84
C LYS A 8 -22.81 21.54 -14.20
N LEU A 9 -23.90 22.29 -14.33
CA LEU A 9 -24.29 23.00 -15.57
C LEU A 9 -24.18 24.50 -15.35
N ASN A 10 -23.68 25.24 -16.34
CA ASN A 10 -23.65 26.71 -16.30
C ASN A 10 -23.86 27.32 -17.71
N PRO A 11 -24.90 28.13 -17.93
CA PRO A 11 -26.05 28.34 -17.04
C PRO A 11 -26.97 27.09 -17.02
N SER A 12 -27.82 26.97 -16.00
CA SER A 12 -28.84 25.91 -15.92
C SER A 12 -30.19 26.29 -16.54
N THR A 13 -30.34 27.56 -16.92
CA THR A 13 -31.51 28.14 -17.60
C THR A 13 -31.04 29.15 -18.65
N GLY A 14 -31.90 29.48 -19.62
CA GLY A 14 -31.58 30.44 -20.68
C GLY A 14 -32.81 30.81 -21.51
N SER A 15 -32.64 31.72 -22.46
CA SER A 15 -33.67 32.13 -23.43
C SER A 15 -33.07 32.28 -24.82
N GLY A 16 -33.83 31.92 -25.85
CA GLY A 16 -33.35 31.88 -27.23
C GLY A 16 -32.21 30.87 -27.43
N ASN A 17 -31.37 31.13 -28.43
CA ASN A 17 -30.20 30.30 -28.71
C ASN A 17 -29.12 30.54 -27.66
N GLY A 18 -28.42 29.48 -27.24
CA GLY A 18 -27.37 29.56 -26.24
C GLY A 18 -26.55 28.28 -26.13
N THR A 19 -25.65 28.25 -25.16
CA THR A 19 -24.81 27.08 -24.86
C THR A 19 -24.92 26.72 -23.38
N ILE A 20 -24.69 25.44 -23.06
CA ILE A 20 -24.67 24.93 -21.68
C ILE A 20 -23.27 24.37 -21.43
N ALA A 21 -22.48 25.00 -20.56
CA ALA A 21 -21.21 24.44 -20.12
C ALA A 21 -21.46 23.30 -19.11
N ASN A 22 -20.75 22.19 -19.28
CA ASN A 22 -20.83 21.00 -18.44
C ASN A 22 -19.48 20.83 -17.70
N SER A 23 -19.52 20.66 -16.38
CA SER A 23 -18.32 20.46 -15.56
C SER A 23 -18.59 19.45 -14.43
N ALA A 24 -17.54 18.92 -13.82
CA ALA A 24 -17.64 17.97 -12.70
C ALA A 24 -16.35 18.01 -11.87
N ASP A 25 -16.43 17.59 -10.62
CA ASP A 25 -15.23 17.31 -9.82
C ASP A 25 -14.51 16.07 -10.36
N ALA A 26 -13.21 15.96 -10.09
CA ALA A 26 -12.40 14.83 -10.55
C ALA A 26 -13.02 13.49 -10.12
N HIS A 27 -13.09 12.55 -11.07
CA HIS A 27 -13.53 11.19 -10.81
C HIS A 27 -12.32 10.31 -10.52
N THR A 28 -12.27 9.68 -9.34
CA THR A 28 -11.13 8.87 -8.89
C THR A 28 -11.32 7.36 -9.10
N GLY A 29 -12.54 6.93 -9.44
CA GLY A 29 -12.84 5.54 -9.76
C GLY A 29 -12.31 5.12 -11.14
N ARG A 30 -12.04 3.81 -11.29
CA ARG A 30 -11.53 3.24 -12.54
C ARG A 30 -12.61 2.93 -13.59
N THR A 31 -13.89 3.06 -13.24
CA THR A 31 -15.01 2.89 -14.18
C THR A 31 -15.59 4.25 -14.55
N ALA A 32 -15.77 4.51 -15.84
CA ALA A 32 -16.38 5.76 -16.31
C ALA A 32 -17.79 5.94 -15.73
N ARG A 33 -18.18 7.18 -15.43
CA ARG A 33 -19.55 7.51 -14.97
C ARG A 33 -20.30 8.31 -16.01
N THR A 34 -21.59 8.03 -16.16
CA THR A 34 -22.46 8.65 -17.18
C THR A 34 -23.66 9.34 -16.56
N GLY A 35 -24.11 10.42 -17.18
CA GLY A 35 -25.30 11.17 -16.79
C GLY A 35 -26.09 11.62 -18.01
N THR A 36 -27.37 11.84 -17.83
CA THR A 36 -28.24 12.40 -18.86
C THR A 36 -28.70 13.78 -18.43
N VAL A 37 -28.53 14.77 -19.30
CA VAL A 37 -29.11 16.09 -19.15
C VAL A 37 -30.41 16.13 -19.94
N THR A 38 -31.47 16.66 -19.33
CA THR A 38 -32.76 16.90 -19.97
C THR A 38 -32.96 18.41 -20.10
N VAL A 39 -33.26 18.88 -21.31
CA VAL A 39 -33.53 20.28 -21.63
C VAL A 39 -35.01 20.41 -21.98
N THR A 40 -35.71 21.27 -21.24
CA THR A 40 -37.13 21.57 -21.41
C THR A 40 -37.30 23.05 -21.74
N GLY A 41 -38.28 23.38 -22.58
CA GLY A 41 -38.68 24.76 -22.86
C GLY A 41 -40.18 24.92 -22.68
N VAL A 42 -40.62 26.14 -22.36
CA VAL A 42 -42.06 26.46 -22.28
C VAL A 42 -42.71 26.18 -23.64
N GLY A 43 -43.82 25.45 -23.64
CA GLY A 43 -44.53 25.06 -24.87
C GLY A 43 -43.92 23.88 -25.65
N VAL A 44 -42.77 23.34 -25.21
CA VAL A 44 -42.14 22.16 -25.82
C VAL A 44 -42.70 20.89 -25.18
N SER A 45 -43.40 20.06 -25.95
CA SER A 45 -44.04 18.82 -25.48
C SER A 45 -43.07 17.66 -25.28
N THR A 46 -41.97 17.61 -26.02
CA THR A 46 -40.95 16.55 -25.93
C THR A 46 -39.61 17.16 -25.51
N PRO A 47 -39.13 16.88 -24.28
CA PRO A 47 -37.81 17.32 -23.84
C PRO A 47 -36.69 16.75 -24.72
N SER A 48 -35.65 17.55 -24.98
CA SER A 48 -34.43 17.07 -25.62
C SER A 48 -33.45 16.56 -24.55
N THR A 49 -32.62 15.56 -24.89
CA THR A 49 -31.64 15.02 -23.95
C THR A 49 -30.28 14.84 -24.59
N TYR A 50 -29.23 14.90 -23.77
CA TYR A 50 -27.87 14.53 -24.18
C TYR A 50 -27.16 13.79 -23.04
N LYS A 51 -26.24 12.89 -23.42
CA LYS A 51 -25.44 12.09 -22.49
C LYS A 51 -24.11 12.77 -22.23
N VAL A 52 -23.72 12.83 -20.96
CA VAL A 52 -22.40 13.26 -20.51
C VAL A 52 -21.67 12.05 -19.93
N THR A 53 -20.42 11.85 -20.33
CA THR A 53 -19.56 10.79 -19.81
C THR A 53 -18.31 11.44 -19.22
N GLN A 54 -18.00 11.13 -17.96
CA GLN A 54 -16.72 11.48 -17.36
C GLN A 54 -15.81 10.26 -17.41
N SER A 55 -14.64 10.43 -18.03
CA SER A 55 -13.62 9.38 -18.18
C SER A 55 -13.17 8.81 -16.83
N PRO A 56 -12.73 7.54 -16.80
CA PRO A 56 -12.20 6.93 -15.59
C PRO A 56 -10.81 7.48 -15.23
N LYS A 57 -10.43 7.32 -13.97
CA LYS A 57 -9.02 7.40 -13.56
C LYS A 57 -8.33 6.07 -13.92
N SER A 58 -7.12 6.12 -14.46
CA SER A 58 -6.33 4.91 -14.70
C SER A 58 -6.19 4.06 -13.44
N GLU A 59 -6.20 2.74 -13.59
CA GLU A 59 -6.01 1.84 -12.46
C GLU A 59 -4.62 2.03 -11.85
N PHE A 60 -4.53 2.00 -10.52
CA PHE A 60 -3.26 2.20 -9.81
C PHE A 60 -3.24 1.49 -8.45
N ALA A 61 -2.03 1.31 -7.92
CA ALA A 61 -1.77 1.10 -6.50
C ALA A 61 -0.55 1.95 -6.12
N SER A 62 -0.56 2.56 -4.93
CA SER A 62 0.54 3.38 -4.43
C SER A 62 0.68 3.23 -2.92
N PHE A 63 1.90 3.41 -2.39
CA PHE A 63 2.15 3.49 -0.95
C PHE A 63 2.17 4.95 -0.49
N ASP A 64 1.69 5.21 0.74
CA ASP A 64 1.59 6.57 1.28
C ASP A 64 2.97 7.14 1.67
N ASN A 65 3.91 6.28 2.07
CA ASN A 65 5.30 6.64 2.38
C ASN A 65 6.20 6.78 1.14
N GLY A 66 5.65 6.67 -0.07
CA GLY A 66 6.45 6.73 -1.31
C GLY A 66 7.28 5.47 -1.51
N SER A 67 8.59 5.62 -1.72
CA SER A 67 9.49 4.52 -2.08
C SER A 67 10.14 3.80 -0.90
N GLU A 68 10.12 4.38 0.30
CA GLU A 68 10.78 3.78 1.47
C GLU A 68 10.11 4.13 2.80
N MET A 69 10.29 3.25 3.79
CA MET A 69 9.90 3.47 5.19
C MET A 69 10.85 2.74 6.14
N SER A 70 10.83 3.11 7.42
CA SER A 70 11.63 2.45 8.45
C SER A 70 10.85 1.34 9.18
N ALA A 71 11.59 0.34 9.66
CA ALA A 71 11.12 -0.68 10.59
C ALA A 71 12.00 -0.69 11.86
N PRO A 72 11.44 -1.01 13.03
CA PRO A 72 12.21 -1.06 14.27
C PRO A 72 13.25 -2.18 14.25
N LYS A 73 14.41 -1.95 14.90
CA LYS A 73 15.43 -3.00 15.07
C LYS A 73 14.97 -4.14 15.98
N THR A 74 14.03 -3.88 16.88
CA THR A 74 13.37 -4.90 17.71
C THR A 74 12.26 -5.58 16.94
N ALA A 75 11.84 -6.76 17.41
CA ALA A 75 10.64 -7.38 16.86
C ALA A 75 9.41 -6.47 17.04
N GLY A 76 8.50 -6.49 16.06
CA GLY A 76 7.27 -5.74 16.14
C GLY A 76 6.52 -5.61 14.82
N THR A 77 5.30 -5.10 14.92
CA THR A 77 4.41 -4.86 13.80
C THR A 77 4.78 -3.59 13.04
N VAL A 78 4.88 -3.70 11.72
CA VAL A 78 5.02 -2.58 10.78
C VAL A 78 3.74 -2.51 9.94
N THR A 79 3.02 -1.39 10.02
CA THR A 79 1.84 -1.13 9.19
C THR A 79 2.25 -0.39 7.93
N VAL A 80 2.02 -1.00 6.76
CA VAL A 80 2.25 -0.37 5.46
C VAL A 80 0.92 0.07 4.87
N GLU A 81 0.81 1.35 4.55
CA GLU A 81 -0.43 1.98 4.07
C GLU A 81 -0.30 2.49 2.63
N GLY A 82 -1.43 2.60 1.95
CA GLY A 82 -1.48 3.08 0.58
C GLY A 82 -2.88 3.30 0.07
N LYS A 83 -2.98 3.65 -1.23
CA LYS A 83 -4.24 3.90 -1.93
C LYS A 83 -4.30 3.15 -3.26
N THR A 84 -5.53 2.81 -3.64
CA THR A 84 -5.80 2.16 -4.92
C THR A 84 -7.22 2.47 -5.39
N ASN A 85 -7.49 2.27 -6.68
CA ASN A 85 -8.84 2.13 -7.23
C ASN A 85 -9.05 0.73 -7.85
N SER A 86 -8.19 -0.25 -7.53
CA SER A 86 -8.25 -1.61 -8.07
C SER A 86 -9.33 -2.46 -7.40
N SER A 87 -9.85 -3.45 -8.13
CA SER A 87 -10.76 -4.48 -7.58
C SER A 87 -10.04 -5.61 -6.84
N LYS A 88 -8.71 -5.66 -6.89
CA LYS A 88 -7.89 -6.71 -6.26
C LYS A 88 -6.47 -6.21 -6.09
N LEU A 89 -5.89 -6.45 -4.92
CA LEU A 89 -4.46 -6.26 -4.68
C LEU A 89 -3.77 -7.61 -4.45
N THR A 90 -2.57 -7.74 -4.99
CA THR A 90 -1.66 -8.86 -4.73
C THR A 90 -0.38 -8.31 -4.13
N PHE A 91 -0.12 -8.67 -2.88
CA PHE A 91 1.12 -8.40 -2.18
C PHE A 91 2.09 -9.55 -2.37
N ALA A 92 3.37 -9.21 -2.51
CA ALA A 92 4.47 -10.15 -2.55
C ALA A 92 5.75 -9.45 -2.09
N TRP A 93 6.70 -10.22 -1.56
CA TRP A 93 8.06 -9.75 -1.40
C TRP A 93 8.76 -9.72 -2.77
N ALA A 94 9.55 -8.68 -3.03
CA ALA A 94 10.50 -8.70 -4.12
C ALA A 94 11.77 -9.42 -3.65
N GLY A 95 12.17 -10.44 -4.41
CA GLY A 95 13.28 -11.32 -4.00
C GLY A 95 12.87 -12.37 -2.97
N SER A 96 13.87 -12.98 -2.33
CA SER A 96 13.67 -14.03 -1.32
C SER A 96 13.68 -13.41 0.07
N VAL A 97 12.50 -13.33 0.70
CA VAL A 97 12.32 -12.93 2.10
C VAL A 97 11.70 -14.11 2.83
N VAL A 98 12.38 -14.63 3.85
CA VAL A 98 11.98 -15.85 4.56
C VAL A 98 11.69 -15.63 6.04
N ASP A 99 12.12 -14.49 6.58
CA ASP A 99 12.07 -14.15 8.00
C ASP A 99 10.87 -13.27 8.36
N VAL A 100 10.21 -12.66 7.36
CA VAL A 100 8.95 -11.95 7.51
C VAL A 100 7.89 -12.63 6.65
N THR A 101 6.94 -13.30 7.32
CA THR A 101 5.83 -13.96 6.64
C THR A 101 4.86 -12.93 6.09
N LEU A 102 4.49 -13.04 4.81
CA LEU A 102 3.44 -12.20 4.25
C LEU A 102 2.07 -12.63 4.82
N PRO A 103 1.27 -11.73 5.41
CA PRO A 103 -0.01 -12.10 5.98
C PRO A 103 -0.99 -12.56 4.90
N ALA A 104 -1.89 -13.47 5.27
CA ALA A 104 -2.91 -13.99 4.37
C ALA A 104 -3.96 -12.92 3.98
N LYS A 105 -4.08 -11.85 4.78
CA LYS A 105 -5.09 -10.79 4.63
C LYS A 105 -4.46 -9.41 4.75
N TYR A 106 -5.13 -8.45 4.13
CA TYR A 106 -4.88 -7.02 4.25
C TYR A 106 -6.21 -6.29 4.44
N ASN A 107 -6.18 -5.06 4.93
CA ASN A 107 -7.35 -4.22 5.03
C ASN A 107 -7.55 -3.45 3.72
N ALA A 108 -8.74 -3.53 3.13
CA ALA A 108 -9.13 -2.79 1.93
C ALA A 108 -10.39 -1.99 2.26
N ASN A 109 -10.31 -0.66 2.23
CA ASN A 109 -11.44 0.22 2.56
C ASN A 109 -12.12 -0.13 3.90
N GLY A 110 -11.34 -0.49 4.92
CA GLY A 110 -11.84 -0.90 6.24
C GLY A 110 -12.34 -2.35 6.35
N THR A 111 -12.20 -3.17 5.29
CA THR A 111 -12.60 -4.59 5.30
C THR A 111 -11.42 -5.53 5.09
N GLN A 112 -11.33 -6.57 5.92
CA GLN A 112 -10.32 -7.63 5.78
C GLN A 112 -10.53 -8.43 4.48
N THR A 113 -9.51 -8.45 3.63
CA THR A 113 -9.52 -9.08 2.30
C THR A 113 -8.34 -10.03 2.17
N ASN A 114 -8.58 -11.24 1.63
CA ASN A 114 -7.50 -12.19 1.36
C ASN A 114 -6.55 -11.65 0.30
N ASN A 115 -5.24 -11.88 0.47
CA ASN A 115 -4.25 -11.53 -0.54
C ASN A 115 -4.59 -12.18 -1.90
N ALA A 116 -4.47 -11.42 -2.98
CA ALA A 116 -4.81 -11.82 -4.34
C ALA A 116 -6.29 -12.21 -4.61
N ALA A 117 -7.20 -12.00 -3.64
CA ALA A 117 -8.64 -12.13 -3.84
C ALA A 117 -9.28 -10.81 -4.30
N THR A 118 -10.48 -10.91 -4.87
CA THR A 118 -11.31 -9.74 -5.22
C THR A 118 -11.78 -9.02 -3.97
N ILE A 119 -11.70 -7.69 -3.97
CA ILE A 119 -12.19 -6.81 -2.91
C ILE A 119 -13.72 -6.73 -3.01
N SER A 120 -14.40 -7.03 -1.91
CA SER A 120 -15.86 -7.04 -1.84
C SER A 120 -16.45 -5.66 -2.19
N GLY A 121 -17.50 -5.65 -3.01
CA GLY A 121 -18.21 -4.44 -3.42
C GLY A 121 -17.47 -3.53 -4.41
N ASP A 122 -16.21 -3.83 -4.73
CA ASP A 122 -15.41 -3.10 -5.71
C ASP A 122 -15.45 -1.56 -5.54
N PRO A 123 -15.04 -1.03 -4.37
CA PRO A 123 -15.07 0.41 -4.11
C PRO A 123 -14.30 1.23 -5.17
N GLY A 124 -13.25 0.61 -5.73
CA GLY A 124 -12.40 1.14 -6.80
C GLY A 124 -13.12 1.53 -8.08
N ALA A 125 -14.30 0.95 -8.36
CA ALA A 125 -15.07 1.29 -9.55
C ALA A 125 -15.51 2.76 -9.53
N THR A 126 -15.86 3.28 -8.35
CA THR A 126 -16.45 4.61 -8.19
C THR A 126 -15.51 5.62 -7.55
N ALA A 127 -14.58 5.19 -6.69
CA ALA A 127 -13.61 6.06 -6.05
C ALA A 127 -12.30 5.31 -5.73
N GLU A 128 -11.20 6.04 -5.57
CA GLU A 128 -10.03 5.49 -4.88
C GLU A 128 -10.30 5.32 -3.38
N PHE A 129 -9.63 4.36 -2.76
CA PHE A 129 -9.80 4.01 -1.36
C PHE A 129 -8.47 3.58 -0.71
N PRO A 130 -8.34 3.68 0.63
CA PRO A 130 -7.13 3.27 1.33
C PRO A 130 -7.05 1.76 1.51
N PHE A 131 -5.83 1.23 1.55
CA PHE A 131 -5.52 -0.12 2.00
C PHE A 131 -4.41 -0.09 3.05
N SER A 132 -4.33 -1.12 3.87
CA SER A 132 -3.20 -1.33 4.78
C SER A 132 -2.87 -2.82 4.95
N ILE A 133 -1.60 -3.13 5.19
CA ILE A 133 -1.11 -4.48 5.48
C ILE A 133 -0.16 -4.42 6.68
N GLU A 134 -0.37 -5.30 7.66
CA GLU A 134 0.45 -5.39 8.86
C GLU A 134 1.46 -6.52 8.70
N LEU A 135 2.73 -6.21 8.94
CA LEU A 135 3.86 -7.13 8.78
C LEU A 135 4.56 -7.32 10.12
N GLU A 136 4.73 -8.56 10.55
CA GLU A 136 5.43 -8.90 11.79
C GLU A 136 6.93 -9.08 11.52
N PHE A 137 7.73 -8.10 11.93
CA PHE A 137 9.18 -8.15 11.75
C PHE A 137 9.85 -8.85 12.95
N PRO A 138 10.82 -9.76 12.72
CA PRO A 138 11.66 -10.27 13.79
C PRO A 138 12.65 -9.19 14.26
N LYS A 139 13.30 -9.42 15.40
CA LYS A 139 14.46 -8.61 15.81
C LYS A 139 15.58 -8.75 14.77
N ASN A 140 16.25 -7.64 14.45
CA ASN A 140 17.50 -7.67 13.70
C ASN A 140 18.64 -8.01 14.68
N ASP A 141 19.16 -9.23 14.61
CA ASP A 141 20.30 -9.67 15.44
C ASP A 141 21.66 -9.35 14.80
N THR A 142 21.68 -8.76 13.61
CA THR A 142 22.89 -8.33 12.91
C THR A 142 23.21 -6.88 13.22
N ILE A 143 24.47 -6.49 13.02
CA ILE A 143 24.93 -5.10 13.14
C ILE A 143 24.72 -4.28 11.86
N GLU A 144 24.04 -4.84 10.86
CA GLU A 144 23.80 -4.21 9.55
C GLU A 144 22.30 -3.91 9.36
N GLU A 145 21.99 -2.90 8.55
CA GLU A 145 20.61 -2.63 8.13
C GLU A 145 20.09 -3.77 7.24
N VAL A 146 18.85 -4.22 7.51
CA VAL A 146 18.16 -5.19 6.67
C VAL A 146 17.07 -4.49 5.86
N VAL A 147 17.16 -4.59 4.54
CA VAL A 147 16.17 -3.99 3.64
C VAL A 147 15.30 -5.08 3.02
N ARG A 148 13.97 -4.96 3.18
CA ARG A 148 12.99 -5.84 2.54
C ARG A 148 12.09 -5.02 1.64
N THR A 149 11.92 -5.43 0.39
CA THR A 149 11.09 -4.68 -0.57
C THR A 149 9.74 -5.34 -0.74
N LEU A 150 8.68 -4.68 -0.25
CA LEU A 150 7.30 -5.12 -0.46
C LEU A 150 6.80 -4.61 -1.82
N LYS A 151 6.16 -5.48 -2.60
CA LYS A 151 5.48 -5.14 -3.85
C LYS A 151 3.97 -5.30 -3.68
N VAL A 152 3.22 -4.32 -4.15
CA VAL A 152 1.77 -4.40 -4.37
C VAL A 152 1.48 -4.34 -5.86
N THR A 153 0.61 -5.23 -6.34
CA THR A 153 0.17 -5.29 -7.74
C THR A 153 -1.35 -5.18 -7.81
N ALA A 154 -1.85 -4.17 -8.52
CA ALA A 154 -3.25 -4.01 -8.87
C ALA A 154 -3.70 -5.09 -9.87
N ASN A 155 -5.01 -5.31 -9.95
CA ASN A 155 -5.61 -6.32 -10.83
C ASN A 155 -5.20 -6.15 -12.31
N GLY A 156 -5.15 -4.91 -12.80
CA GLY A 156 -4.69 -4.57 -14.15
C GLY A 156 -3.17 -4.68 -14.38
N GLY A 157 -2.40 -5.10 -13.39
CA GLY A 157 -0.96 -5.32 -13.48
C GLY A 157 -0.08 -4.13 -13.08
N GLN A 158 -0.66 -2.97 -12.79
CA GLN A 158 0.08 -1.81 -12.28
C GLN A 158 0.65 -2.16 -10.90
N ALA A 159 1.91 -1.84 -10.66
CA ALA A 159 2.57 -2.21 -9.41
C ALA A 159 3.32 -1.04 -8.80
N ALA A 160 3.41 -1.06 -7.47
CA ALA A 160 4.27 -0.19 -6.68
C ALA A 160 5.13 -1.03 -5.74
N GLN A 161 6.27 -0.47 -5.35
CA GLN A 161 7.21 -1.09 -4.42
C GLN A 161 7.58 -0.10 -3.32
N ILE A 162 7.83 -0.63 -2.12
CA ILE A 162 8.35 0.13 -0.98
C ILE A 162 9.49 -0.66 -0.33
N ALA A 163 10.61 0.00 -0.10
CA ALA A 163 11.72 -0.54 0.67
C ALA A 163 11.48 -0.30 2.16
N ILE A 164 11.42 -1.38 2.94
CA ILE A 164 11.28 -1.34 4.38
C ILE A 164 12.66 -1.55 4.99
N LYS A 165 13.23 -0.47 5.53
CA LYS A 165 14.59 -0.41 6.09
C LYS A 165 14.55 -0.69 7.59
N GLN A 166 14.96 -1.89 7.98
CA GLN A 166 15.05 -2.28 9.37
C GLN A 166 16.44 -1.94 9.92
N ALA A 167 16.49 -1.03 10.89
CA ALA A 167 17.74 -0.57 11.47
C ALA A 167 18.60 -1.72 12.03
N ALA A 168 19.92 -1.51 12.07
CA ALA A 168 20.88 -2.42 12.67
C ALA A 168 20.52 -2.76 14.13
N GLY A 169 20.76 -4.01 14.51
CA GLY A 169 20.75 -4.46 15.89
C GLY A 169 21.94 -3.92 16.68
N ASP A 170 21.89 -4.11 18.00
CA ASP A 170 23.01 -3.77 18.88
C ASP A 170 24.12 -4.83 18.79
N ALA A 171 25.37 -4.38 18.84
CA ALA A 171 26.51 -5.28 18.97
C ALA A 171 26.50 -5.98 20.35
N THR A 172 26.81 -7.27 20.37
CA THR A 172 26.85 -8.12 21.55
C THR A 172 28.15 -8.92 21.58
N LEU A 173 28.73 -9.06 22.76
CA LEU A 173 29.94 -9.85 23.00
C LEU A 173 29.87 -10.43 24.42
N SER A 174 30.06 -11.73 24.55
CA SER A 174 30.20 -12.40 25.84
C SER A 174 31.20 -13.56 25.77
N VAL A 175 31.84 -13.84 26.90
CA VAL A 175 32.82 -14.92 27.05
C VAL A 175 32.42 -15.79 28.24
N SER A 176 32.50 -17.12 28.12
CA SER A 176 32.17 -18.05 29.19
C SER A 176 32.98 -19.36 29.10
N PRO A 177 33.48 -19.92 30.22
CA PRO A 177 33.47 -19.36 31.57
C PRO A 177 34.38 -18.13 31.70
N ALA A 178 34.14 -17.31 32.73
CA ALA A 178 34.93 -16.09 32.99
C ALA A 178 36.34 -16.39 33.55
N GLU A 179 36.56 -17.60 34.04
CA GLU A 179 37.83 -18.06 34.58
C GLU A 179 38.07 -19.52 34.14
N ILE A 180 39.32 -19.82 33.79
CA ILE A 180 39.80 -21.18 33.51
C ILE A 180 41.14 -21.39 34.21
N THR A 181 41.47 -22.64 34.51
CA THR A 181 42.79 -23.02 35.02
C THR A 181 43.45 -23.96 34.02
N ILE A 182 44.63 -23.60 33.54
CA ILE A 182 45.43 -24.48 32.69
C ILE A 182 46.11 -25.52 33.60
N PRO A 183 45.96 -26.83 33.32
CA PRO A 183 46.61 -27.87 34.11
C PRO A 183 48.15 -27.79 33.98
N GLN A 184 48.88 -28.26 34.99
CA GLN A 184 50.36 -28.29 34.99
C GLN A 184 50.94 -28.97 33.73
N SER A 185 50.22 -29.94 33.14
CA SER A 185 50.61 -30.61 31.90
C SER A 185 50.64 -29.69 30.67
N GLY A 186 50.10 -28.47 30.76
CA GLY A 186 49.98 -27.53 29.64
C GLY A 186 48.87 -27.88 28.65
N SER A 187 47.94 -28.76 29.03
CA SER A 187 46.81 -29.12 28.17
C SER A 187 45.90 -27.93 27.91
N ALA A 188 45.44 -27.76 26.66
CA ALA A 188 44.57 -26.65 26.29
C ALA A 188 43.23 -26.71 27.05
N VAL A 189 42.78 -25.54 27.52
CA VAL A 189 41.45 -25.32 28.09
C VAL A 189 40.82 -24.17 27.31
N SER A 190 39.56 -24.30 26.94
CA SER A 190 38.87 -23.34 26.07
C SER A 190 37.88 -22.47 26.85
N VAL A 191 37.68 -21.25 26.35
CA VAL A 191 36.52 -20.40 26.64
C VAL A 191 35.69 -20.27 25.36
N ASN A 192 34.39 -20.08 25.51
CA ASN A 192 33.46 -19.80 24.42
C ASN A 192 33.28 -18.29 24.26
N VAL A 193 33.44 -17.78 23.05
CA VAL A 193 33.07 -16.41 22.68
C VAL A 193 31.74 -16.45 21.93
N THR A 194 30.74 -15.71 22.41
CA THR A 194 29.46 -15.49 21.70
C THR A 194 29.40 -14.02 21.27
N SER A 195 29.28 -13.76 19.97
CA SER A 195 29.20 -12.40 19.44
C SER A 195 28.44 -12.35 18.10
N ASN A 196 27.78 -11.23 17.84
CA ASN A 196 27.23 -10.88 16.52
C ASN A 196 28.08 -9.84 15.78
N THR A 197 29.29 -9.55 16.30
CA THR A 197 30.26 -8.63 15.70
C THR A 197 31.65 -9.27 15.67
N SER A 198 32.59 -8.62 15.00
CA SER A 198 33.99 -9.06 14.99
C SER A 198 34.66 -8.81 16.35
N TRP A 199 35.53 -9.71 16.76
CA TRP A 199 36.28 -9.62 18.03
C TRP A 199 37.74 -10.03 17.83
N THR A 200 38.60 -9.56 18.72
CA THR A 200 40.04 -9.89 18.79
C THR A 200 40.43 -10.21 20.22
N ALA A 201 41.41 -11.09 20.43
CA ALA A 201 42.01 -11.38 21.73
C ALA A 201 43.50 -10.95 21.71
N ALA A 202 44.01 -10.47 22.84
CA ALA A 202 45.38 -9.96 23.00
C ALA A 202 46.04 -10.54 24.25
#